data_AF-A0A926IBB5-F1
#
_entry.id   AF-A0A926IBB5-F1
#
_cell.length_a   1.000
_cell.length_b   1.000
_cell.length_c   1.000
_cell.angle_alpha   90.00
_cell.angle_beta   90.00
_cell.angle_gamma   90.00
#
_symmetry.space_group_name_H-M   'P 1'
#
loop_
_entity.id
_entity.type
_entity.pdbx_description
1 polymer ?
#
loop_
_entity_poly.entity_id
_entity_poly.type
_entity_poly.pdbx_seq_one_letter_code
_entity_poly.pdbx_strand_id
1 'polypeptide(L)'
;MEKCKRVLIPLFGILLIASAFFFYSTVSGKAREEEKIPEQVVLPEYIRPQIKGWAYTEGLTLESECKIALVPGGETASLELYVDAPQDENGAIIYDDGQEWTLVLRKGGYFYPLLKKQYIQNGKVYYNAYYSYEDNAFHILVMKDQRADLDVYECVYDVHEDAFEVREAYKAKDIVEVYKNY
;
A
#
# COMPACT_ATOMS: atom_id res chain seq x y z
N MET A 1 27.56 -89.15 3.56
CA MET A 1 27.15 -89.91 2.36
C MET A 1 25.91 -89.23 1.81
N GLU A 2 26.02 -88.80 0.54
CA GLU A 2 24.96 -88.45 -0.42
C GLU A 2 23.97 -87.27 -0.21
N LYS A 3 23.81 -86.58 -1.34
CA LYS A 3 22.94 -85.44 -1.69
C LYS A 3 21.48 -85.88 -1.80
N CYS A 4 20.50 -84.98 -1.66
CA CYS A 4 19.69 -84.48 -2.79
C CYS A 4 18.54 -83.51 -2.40
N LYS A 5 18.51 -82.38 -3.11
CA LYS A 5 17.40 -81.50 -3.53
C LYS A 5 15.97 -81.76 -3.01
N ARG A 6 15.28 -80.68 -2.61
CA ARG A 6 14.28 -79.97 -3.46
C ARG A 6 13.72 -78.72 -2.78
N VAL A 7 13.66 -77.66 -3.60
CA VAL A 7 12.92 -76.42 -3.41
C VAL A 7 11.43 -76.70 -3.56
N LEU A 8 10.59 -76.14 -2.68
CA LEU A 8 9.21 -75.74 -3.00
C LEU A 8 8.73 -74.67 -2.00
N ILE A 9 8.65 -73.43 -2.48
CA ILE A 9 7.74 -72.36 -2.04
C ILE A 9 6.56 -72.44 -3.06
N PRO A 10 5.27 -72.11 -2.79
CA PRO A 10 4.74 -71.07 -1.89
C PRO A 10 3.48 -71.46 -1.08
N LEU A 11 3.13 -70.64 -0.08
CA LEU A 11 1.89 -69.82 -0.04
C LEU A 11 1.83 -69.17 1.35
N PHE A 12 2.15 -67.88 1.44
CA PHE A 12 1.19 -66.77 1.36
C PHE A 12 0.20 -66.73 2.52
N GLY A 13 0.33 -65.67 3.30
CA GLY A 13 -0.78 -65.03 3.98
C GLY A 13 -0.89 -65.39 5.46
N ILE A 14 -1.14 -64.35 6.26
CA ILE A 14 -1.60 -64.43 7.64
C ILE A 14 -0.48 -64.66 8.67
N LEU A 15 0.48 -63.73 8.79
CA LEU A 15 0.98 -63.30 10.11
C LEU A 15 1.87 -62.04 10.07
N LEU A 16 1.45 -60.98 9.38
CA LEU A 16 2.24 -59.73 9.33
C LEU A 16 1.35 -58.47 9.36
N ILE A 17 0.23 -58.50 10.08
CA ILE A 17 -0.65 -57.31 10.25
C ILE A 17 -0.82 -56.91 11.72
N ALA A 18 -0.33 -57.68 12.69
CA ALA A 18 -0.54 -57.35 14.11
C ALA A 18 0.60 -56.56 14.78
N SER A 19 1.82 -56.54 14.22
CA SER A 19 2.98 -55.87 14.85
C SER A 19 3.32 -54.49 14.29
N ALA A 20 2.76 -54.10 13.14
CA ALA A 20 2.97 -52.77 12.56
C ALA A 20 2.07 -51.68 13.17
N PHE A 21 1.00 -52.06 13.88
CA PHE A 21 0.07 -51.10 14.47
C PHE A 21 0.53 -50.53 15.82
N PHE A 22 1.46 -51.19 16.51
CA PHE A 22 1.93 -50.73 17.83
C PHE A 22 3.18 -49.85 17.81
N PHE A 23 3.83 -49.70 16.65
CA PHE A 23 4.93 -48.72 16.49
C PHE A 23 4.49 -47.42 15.82
N TYR A 24 3.28 -47.36 15.25
CA TYR A 24 2.77 -46.15 14.61
C TYR A 24 2.10 -45.16 15.56
N SER A 25 1.75 -45.58 16.78
CA SER A 25 1.01 -44.74 17.74
C SER A 25 1.89 -43.93 18.69
N THR A 26 3.23 -44.08 18.68
CA THR A 26 4.13 -43.32 19.57
C THR A 26 5.00 -42.28 18.85
N VAL A 27 4.92 -42.20 17.52
CA VAL A 27 5.56 -41.15 16.69
C VAL A 27 4.50 -40.29 16.00
N SER A 28 3.36 -40.07 16.65
CA SER A 28 2.31 -39.17 16.16
C SER A 28 1.78 -38.24 17.27
N GLY A 29 2.71 -37.81 18.14
CA GLY A 29 2.39 -36.94 19.29
C GLY A 29 3.42 -35.84 19.55
N LYS A 30 4.37 -35.61 18.63
CA LYS A 30 5.12 -34.35 18.63
C LYS A 30 4.36 -33.40 17.71
N ALA A 31 3.54 -32.56 18.31
CA ALA A 31 3.09 -31.33 17.68
C ALA A 31 4.32 -30.64 17.11
N ARG A 32 4.38 -30.57 15.78
CA ARG A 32 5.38 -29.80 15.06
C ARG A 32 5.10 -28.36 15.46
N GLU A 33 5.96 -27.77 16.29
CA GLU A 33 5.98 -26.32 16.44
C GLU A 33 6.10 -25.76 15.02
N GLU A 34 5.02 -25.14 14.56
CA GLU A 34 5.03 -24.35 13.34
C GLU A 34 6.04 -23.25 13.61
N GLU A 35 7.23 -23.38 13.02
CA GLU A 35 8.25 -22.35 13.00
C GLU A 35 7.60 -21.11 12.37
N LYS A 36 7.18 -20.17 13.23
CA LYS A 36 6.66 -18.87 12.81
C LYS A 36 7.76 -18.24 11.96
N ILE A 37 7.57 -18.26 10.65
CA ILE A 37 8.41 -17.53 9.70
C ILE A 37 8.42 -16.09 10.23
N PRO A 38 9.61 -15.50 10.51
CA PRO A 38 9.68 -14.18 11.08
C PRO A 38 8.91 -13.23 10.17
N GLU A 39 8.00 -12.48 10.77
CA GLU A 39 7.23 -11.44 10.11
C GLU A 39 8.20 -10.56 9.31
N GLN A 40 8.05 -10.57 7.99
CA GLN A 40 8.97 -9.88 7.11
C GLN A 40 8.91 -8.40 7.45
N VAL A 41 10.02 -7.84 7.94
CA VAL A 41 10.13 -6.41 8.27
C VAL A 41 9.97 -5.63 6.96
N VAL A 42 8.78 -5.09 6.72
CA VAL A 42 8.50 -4.19 5.61
C VAL A 42 9.08 -2.82 6.00
N LEU A 43 10.08 -2.36 5.25
CA LEU A 43 10.65 -1.03 5.48
C LEU A 43 9.64 0.04 5.08
N PRO A 44 9.55 1.15 5.83
CA PRO A 44 8.70 2.28 5.46
C PRO A 44 9.07 2.83 4.08
N GLU A 45 8.05 3.13 3.28
CA GLU A 45 8.22 3.84 2.02
C GLU A 45 8.35 5.35 2.31
N TYR A 46 9.42 5.96 1.80
CA TYR A 46 9.66 7.40 1.96
C TYR A 46 9.57 8.16 0.63
N ILE A 47 8.83 9.26 0.64
CA ILE A 47 8.81 10.27 -0.43
C ILE A 47 9.84 11.35 -0.09
N ARG A 48 10.86 11.45 -0.93
CA ARG A 48 12.00 12.37 -0.76
C ARG A 48 11.92 13.58 -1.70
N PRO A 49 12.54 14.71 -1.35
CA PRO A 49 12.52 15.92 -2.18
C PRO A 49 13.18 15.69 -3.54
N GLN A 50 12.65 16.34 -4.56
CA GLN A 50 13.13 16.28 -5.94
C GLN A 50 13.25 17.66 -6.56
N ILE A 51 14.29 17.85 -7.39
CA ILE A 51 14.60 19.14 -8.04
C ILE A 51 13.78 19.32 -9.33
N LYS A 52 13.46 18.24 -10.05
CA LYS A 52 12.74 18.28 -11.33
C LYS A 52 11.22 18.14 -11.17
N GLY A 53 10.65 18.75 -10.13
CA GLY A 53 9.25 18.48 -9.81
C GLY A 53 8.22 19.11 -10.75
N TRP A 54 8.64 20.03 -11.64
CA TRP A 54 7.80 20.51 -12.73
C TRP A 54 7.32 19.38 -13.64
N ALA A 55 8.07 18.26 -13.75
CA ALA A 55 7.64 17.10 -14.54
C ALA A 55 6.36 16.44 -13.99
N TYR A 56 6.07 16.62 -12.69
CA TYR A 56 4.82 16.15 -12.10
C TYR A 56 3.64 17.04 -12.48
N THR A 57 3.86 18.35 -12.69
CA THR A 57 2.79 19.33 -12.88
C THR A 57 2.66 19.81 -14.33
N GLU A 58 3.60 19.48 -15.20
CA GLU A 58 3.59 19.90 -16.60
C GLU A 58 2.34 19.38 -17.32
N GLY A 59 1.67 20.30 -18.02
CA GLY A 59 0.43 20.05 -18.76
C GLY A 59 -0.83 20.02 -17.89
N LEU A 60 -0.71 20.19 -16.57
CA LEU A 60 -1.84 20.11 -15.64
C LEU A 60 -2.28 21.50 -15.17
N THR A 61 -3.56 21.60 -14.85
CA THR A 61 -4.18 22.78 -14.25
C THR A 61 -4.10 22.69 -12.73
N LEU A 62 -3.77 23.79 -12.05
CA LEU A 62 -3.81 23.88 -10.60
C LEU A 62 -5.27 23.89 -10.13
N GLU A 63 -5.68 22.85 -9.40
CA GLU A 63 -7.01 22.71 -8.81
C GLU A 63 -7.10 23.47 -7.48
N SER A 64 -6.12 23.24 -6.60
CA SER A 64 -6.10 23.87 -5.27
C SER A 64 -4.68 24.05 -4.76
N GLU A 65 -4.50 25.09 -3.96
CA GLU A 65 -3.24 25.41 -3.29
C GLU A 65 -3.53 25.82 -1.85
N CYS A 66 -2.71 25.37 -0.91
CA CYS A 66 -2.68 25.92 0.44
C CYS A 66 -1.26 26.11 0.95
N LYS A 67 -1.04 27.21 1.68
CA LYS A 67 0.23 27.50 2.37
C LYS A 67 0.22 26.88 3.75
N ILE A 68 1.24 26.09 4.06
CA ILE A 68 1.34 25.30 5.29
C ILE A 68 2.75 25.42 5.89
N ALA A 69 2.89 25.18 7.19
CA ALA A 69 4.19 24.99 7.83
C ALA A 69 4.29 23.54 8.30
N LEU A 70 5.37 22.85 7.93
CA LEU A 70 5.59 21.43 8.28
C LEU A 70 5.99 21.23 9.74
N VAL A 71 6.42 22.31 10.40
CA VAL A 71 6.65 22.35 11.84
C VAL A 71 6.05 23.65 12.38
N PRO A 72 5.55 23.68 13.63
CA PRO A 72 5.01 24.91 14.22
C PRO A 72 6.03 26.05 14.21
N GLY A 73 5.68 27.16 13.54
CA GLY A 73 6.57 28.33 13.39
C GLY A 73 7.71 28.17 12.39
N GLY A 74 7.74 27.07 11.63
CA GLY A 74 8.73 26.83 10.58
C GLY A 74 8.48 27.61 9.29
N GLU A 75 9.30 27.34 8.29
CA GLU A 75 9.13 27.90 6.95
C GLU A 75 7.84 27.43 6.27
N THR A 76 7.25 28.32 5.49
CA THR A 76 6.05 28.02 4.71
C THR A 76 6.39 27.19 3.48
N ALA A 77 5.68 26.09 3.31
CA ALA A 77 5.60 25.28 2.10
C ALA A 77 4.25 25.50 1.39
N SER A 78 4.18 25.06 0.13
CA SER A 78 2.97 25.08 -0.68
C SER A 78 2.51 23.66 -0.95
N LEU A 79 1.28 23.31 -0.58
CA LEU A 79 0.66 22.03 -0.93
C LEU A 79 -0.32 22.27 -2.07
N GLU A 80 -0.10 21.59 -3.20
CA GLU A 80 -0.72 21.92 -4.47
C GLU A 80 -1.26 20.67 -5.16
N LEU A 81 -2.54 20.68 -5.50
CA LEU A 81 -3.22 19.64 -6.24
C LEU A 81 -3.40 20.10 -7.69
N TYR A 82 -3.04 19.25 -8.64
CA TYR A 82 -3.18 19.51 -10.06
C TYR A 82 -4.00 18.41 -10.73
N VAL A 83 -4.69 18.80 -11.81
CA VAL A 83 -5.57 17.93 -12.60
C VAL A 83 -5.40 18.20 -14.09
N ASP A 84 -5.45 17.16 -14.92
CA ASP A 84 -5.54 17.27 -16.38
C ASP A 84 -6.98 17.58 -16.78
N ALA A 85 -7.38 18.85 -16.61
CA ALA A 85 -8.68 19.35 -17.00
C ALA A 85 -8.60 20.83 -17.42
N PRO A 86 -9.33 21.24 -18.46
CA PRO A 86 -9.38 22.63 -18.88
C PRO A 86 -10.18 23.48 -17.88
N GLN A 87 -9.96 24.79 -17.94
CA GLN A 87 -10.78 25.78 -17.26
C GLN A 87 -11.76 26.42 -18.24
N ASP A 88 -12.94 26.78 -17.75
CA ASP A 88 -13.88 27.62 -18.48
C ASP A 88 -13.47 29.11 -18.46
N GLU A 89 -14.30 29.96 -19.06
CA GLU A 89 -14.06 31.42 -19.10
C GLU A 89 -14.04 32.10 -17.73
N ASN A 90 -14.57 31.46 -16.69
CA ASN A 90 -14.61 31.94 -15.32
C ASN A 90 -13.48 31.34 -14.46
N GLY A 91 -12.62 30.49 -15.02
CA GLY A 91 -11.56 29.79 -14.31
C GLY A 91 -12.02 28.52 -13.58
N ALA A 92 -13.28 28.10 -13.75
CA ALA A 92 -13.79 26.87 -13.15
C ALA A 92 -13.30 25.65 -13.95
N ILE A 93 -12.87 24.61 -13.25
CA ILE A 93 -12.35 23.40 -13.87
C ILE A 93 -13.50 22.56 -14.43
N ILE A 94 -13.37 22.14 -15.68
CA ILE A 94 -14.34 21.31 -16.39
C ILE A 94 -13.85 19.86 -16.35
N TYR A 95 -14.52 19.04 -15.53
CA TYR A 95 -14.22 17.62 -15.42
C TYR A 95 -14.95 16.79 -16.49
N ASP A 96 -14.31 15.68 -16.88
CA ASP A 96 -14.84 14.63 -17.73
C ASP A 96 -14.92 13.30 -16.93
N ASP A 97 -15.15 12.17 -17.60
CA ASP A 97 -15.20 10.82 -17.02
C ASP A 97 -13.87 10.35 -16.43
N GLY A 98 -12.75 11.03 -16.70
CA GLY A 98 -11.52 10.78 -15.95
C GLY A 98 -10.40 11.75 -16.28
N GLN A 99 -9.51 11.95 -15.33
CA GLN A 99 -8.39 12.88 -15.43
C GLN A 99 -7.13 12.28 -14.81
N GLU A 100 -5.97 12.76 -15.24
CA GLU A 100 -4.75 12.60 -14.46
C GLU A 100 -4.71 13.59 -13.30
N TRP A 101 -4.34 13.11 -12.12
CA TRP A 101 -4.18 13.92 -10.92
C TRP A 101 -2.76 13.78 -10.35
N THR A 102 -2.25 14.83 -9.73
CA THR A 102 -1.03 14.79 -8.91
C THR A 102 -1.15 15.74 -7.73
N LEU A 103 -0.56 15.35 -6.60
CA LEU A 103 -0.45 16.18 -5.40
C LEU A 103 1.03 16.36 -5.11
N VAL A 104 1.47 17.61 -5.02
CA VAL A 104 2.87 17.95 -4.74
C VAL A 104 2.96 18.92 -3.57
N LEU A 105 4.01 18.77 -2.78
CA LEU A 105 4.42 19.79 -1.82
C LEU A 105 5.68 20.49 -2.32
N ARG A 106 5.66 21.82 -2.37
CA ARG A 106 6.82 22.66 -2.70
C ARG A 106 7.41 23.29 -1.44
N LYS A 107 8.68 23.01 -1.16
CA LYS A 107 9.44 23.56 -0.03
C LYS A 107 10.86 23.88 -0.49
N GLY A 108 11.30 25.13 -0.32
CA GLY A 108 12.67 25.54 -0.62
C GLY A 108 13.13 25.25 -2.06
N GLY A 109 12.23 25.31 -3.05
CA GLY A 109 12.52 24.98 -4.45
C GLY A 109 12.53 23.47 -4.79
N TYR A 110 12.34 22.61 -3.79
CA TYR A 110 12.15 21.18 -3.96
C TYR A 110 10.68 20.80 -4.02
N PHE A 111 10.42 19.65 -4.61
CA PHE A 111 9.10 19.06 -4.75
C PHE A 111 9.05 17.68 -4.11
N TYR A 112 7.97 17.43 -3.37
CA TYR A 112 7.64 16.13 -2.82
C TYR A 112 6.42 15.60 -3.58
N PRO A 113 6.56 14.55 -4.41
CA PRO A 113 5.45 13.99 -5.17
C PRO A 113 4.57 13.09 -4.28
N LEU A 114 3.74 13.71 -3.45
CA LEU A 114 2.85 13.04 -2.49
C LEU A 114 1.83 12.12 -3.19
N LEU A 115 1.42 12.48 -4.41
CA LEU A 115 0.76 11.62 -5.36
C LEU A 115 1.41 11.84 -6.73
N LYS A 116 2.07 10.82 -7.27
CA LYS A 116 2.56 10.85 -8.67
C LYS A 116 1.38 10.90 -9.63
N LYS A 117 1.60 11.40 -10.86
CA LYS A 117 0.58 11.44 -11.92
C LYS A 117 -0.15 10.09 -11.99
N GLN A 118 -1.44 10.12 -11.69
CA GLN A 118 -2.29 8.94 -11.68
C GLN A 118 -3.63 9.29 -12.32
N TYR A 119 -4.06 8.45 -13.26
CA TYR A 119 -5.40 8.55 -13.85
C TYR A 119 -6.46 8.07 -12.85
N ILE A 120 -7.51 8.86 -12.67
CA ILE A 120 -8.66 8.59 -11.80
C ILE A 120 -9.92 8.61 -12.66
N GLN A 121 -10.65 7.49 -12.69
CA GLN A 121 -11.87 7.34 -13.49
C GLN A 121 -13.12 7.56 -12.65
N ASN A 122 -14.03 8.42 -13.14
CA ASN A 122 -15.28 8.86 -12.53
C ASN A 122 -15.11 9.19 -11.04
N GLY A 123 -14.10 9.99 -10.72
CA GLY A 123 -13.60 10.14 -9.37
C GLY A 123 -12.79 11.41 -9.18
N LYS A 124 -12.28 11.62 -7.96
CA LYS A 124 -11.48 12.78 -7.59
C LYS A 124 -10.42 12.42 -6.55
N VAL A 125 -9.42 13.29 -6.44
CA VAL A 125 -8.45 13.25 -5.35
C VAL A 125 -8.82 14.29 -4.31
N TYR A 126 -8.87 13.88 -3.05
CA TYR A 126 -9.06 14.74 -1.90
C TYR A 126 -7.84 14.66 -0.99
N TYR A 127 -7.57 15.74 -0.27
CA TYR A 127 -6.53 15.75 0.74
C TYR A 127 -6.91 16.61 1.95
N ASN A 128 -6.33 16.27 3.10
CA ASN A 128 -6.37 17.07 4.31
C ASN A 128 -4.96 17.12 4.90
N ALA A 129 -4.52 18.29 5.36
CA ALA A 129 -3.22 18.49 5.96
C ALA A 129 -3.36 19.07 7.37
N TYR A 130 -2.70 18.47 8.35
CA TYR A 130 -2.80 18.84 9.76
C TYR A 130 -1.52 18.56 10.52
N TYR A 131 -1.33 19.28 11.63
CA TYR A 131 -0.30 18.97 12.61
C TYR A 131 -0.95 18.20 13.76
N SER A 132 -0.40 17.02 14.06
CA SER A 132 -0.85 16.18 15.18
C SER A 132 0.01 16.47 16.41
N TYR A 133 -0.65 16.77 17.53
CA TYR A 133 0.03 16.95 18.81
C TYR A 133 0.27 15.63 19.55
N GLU A 134 -0.30 14.53 19.08
CA GLU A 134 -0.14 13.21 19.69
C GLU A 134 1.27 12.65 19.42
N ASP A 135 1.73 12.74 18.18
CA ASP A 135 3.05 12.31 17.72
C ASP A 135 3.97 13.46 17.32
N ASN A 136 3.50 14.71 17.44
CA ASN A 136 4.25 15.93 17.09
C ASN A 136 4.76 15.94 15.64
N ALA A 137 3.95 15.42 14.73
CA ALA A 137 4.28 15.36 13.30
C ALA A 137 3.24 16.10 12.44
N PHE A 138 3.65 16.41 11.21
CA PHE A 138 2.75 16.96 10.18
C PHE A 138 2.27 15.84 9.27
N HIS A 139 0.97 15.81 9.02
CA HIS A 139 0.29 14.74 8.30
C HIS A 139 -0.41 15.31 7.08
N ILE A 140 -0.43 14.51 6.03
CA ILE A 140 -1.25 14.75 4.85
C ILE A 140 -1.99 13.45 4.55
N LEU A 141 -3.30 13.45 4.80
CA LEU A 141 -4.18 12.36 4.40
C LEU A 141 -4.58 12.57 2.95
N VAL A 142 -4.33 11.57 2.10
CA VAL A 142 -4.67 11.58 0.67
C VAL A 142 -5.71 10.50 0.42
N MET A 143 -6.79 10.88 -0.27
CA MET A 143 -7.88 9.98 -0.65
C MET A 143 -8.04 10.02 -2.17
N LYS A 144 -7.95 8.85 -2.80
CA LYS A 144 -8.26 8.66 -4.22
C LYS A 144 -9.59 7.90 -4.28
N ASP A 145 -10.65 8.65 -4.57
CA ASP A 145 -11.98 8.10 -4.79
C ASP A 145 -12.16 7.89 -6.30
N GLN A 146 -12.25 6.65 -6.74
CA GLN A 146 -12.55 6.29 -8.12
C GLN A 146 -13.68 5.27 -8.17
N ARG A 147 -14.36 5.17 -9.31
CA ARG A 147 -15.63 4.42 -9.44
C ARG A 147 -15.73 3.11 -8.67
N ALA A 148 -14.69 2.28 -8.76
CA ALA A 148 -14.68 0.93 -8.21
C ALA A 148 -13.56 0.69 -7.19
N ASP A 149 -12.80 1.72 -6.80
CA ASP A 149 -11.75 1.59 -5.79
C ASP A 149 -11.69 2.84 -4.89
N LEU A 150 -11.34 2.63 -3.62
CA LEU A 150 -11.05 3.69 -2.68
C LEU A 150 -9.70 3.41 -2.03
N ASP A 151 -8.72 4.27 -2.32
CA ASP A 151 -7.41 4.23 -1.68
C ASP A 151 -7.28 5.44 -0.75
N VAL A 152 -6.93 5.19 0.52
CA VAL A 152 -6.60 6.25 1.49
C VAL A 152 -5.23 5.93 2.09
N TYR A 153 -4.34 6.90 2.04
CA TYR A 153 -3.03 6.79 2.65
C TYR A 153 -2.63 8.11 3.29
N GLU A 154 -1.73 8.03 4.24
CA GLU A 154 -1.20 9.16 4.99
C GLU A 154 0.27 9.35 4.64
N CYS A 155 0.66 10.60 4.41
CA CYS A 155 2.05 11.03 4.31
C CYS A 155 2.42 11.76 5.60
N VAL A 156 3.29 11.17 6.41
CA VAL A 156 3.74 11.73 7.69
C VAL A 156 5.13 12.32 7.51
N TYR A 157 5.29 13.61 7.81
CA TYR A 157 6.56 14.30 7.65
C TYR A 157 7.54 13.89 8.75
N ASP A 158 8.68 13.33 8.33
CA ASP A 158 9.82 13.00 9.17
C ASP A 158 10.84 14.13 9.08
N VAL A 159 10.98 14.88 10.17
CA VAL A 159 11.89 16.02 10.26
C VAL A 159 13.36 15.62 10.22
N HIS A 160 13.70 14.38 10.62
CA HIS A 160 15.08 13.89 10.61
C HIS A 160 15.52 13.48 9.21
N GLU A 161 14.60 12.93 8.42
CA GLU A 161 14.84 12.48 7.05
C GLU A 161 14.59 13.57 5.99
N ASP A 162 13.95 14.69 6.36
CA ASP A 162 13.38 15.68 5.44
C ASP A 162 12.58 14.98 4.32
N ALA A 163 11.68 14.09 4.73
CA ALA A 163 10.93 13.19 3.85
C ALA A 163 9.54 12.90 4.42
N PHE A 164 8.66 12.31 3.62
CA PHE A 164 7.38 11.82 4.09
C PHE A 164 7.38 10.30 4.13
N GLU A 165 7.09 9.71 5.28
CA GLU A 165 6.74 8.30 5.39
C GLU A 165 5.31 8.10 4.85
N VAL A 166 5.12 7.08 4.02
CA VAL A 166 3.81 6.74 3.46
C VAL A 166 3.22 5.56 4.21
N ARG A 167 2.00 5.72 4.71
CA ARG A 167 1.24 4.70 5.44
C ARG A 167 -0.09 4.46 4.77
N GLU A 168 -0.36 3.22 4.37
CA GLU A 168 -1.70 2.86 3.90
C GLU A 168 -2.67 2.90 5.10
N ALA A 169 -3.75 3.68 4.97
CA ALA A 169 -4.77 3.82 6.00
C ALA A 169 -6.01 2.97 5.67
N TYR A 170 -6.36 2.90 4.38
CA TYR A 170 -7.48 2.10 3.90
C TYR A 170 -7.31 1.78 2.41
N LYS A 171 -7.76 0.59 2.01
CA LYS A 171 -7.87 0.20 0.62
C LYS A 171 -9.09 -0.67 0.41
N ALA A 172 -9.92 -0.31 -0.55
CA ALA A 172 -10.97 -1.16 -1.07
C ALA A 172 -10.91 -1.20 -2.59
N LYS A 173 -11.18 -2.37 -3.17
CA LYS A 173 -11.16 -2.60 -4.60
C LYS A 173 -12.39 -3.35 -5.04
N ASP A 174 -12.71 -3.25 -6.33
CA ASP A 174 -13.86 -3.91 -6.95
C ASP A 174 -15.17 -3.62 -6.19
N ILE A 175 -15.32 -2.38 -5.70
CA ILE A 175 -16.49 -1.97 -4.93
C ILE A 175 -17.66 -1.62 -5.85
N VAL A 176 -18.87 -1.95 -5.38
CA VAL A 176 -20.11 -1.45 -5.97
C VAL A 176 -20.62 -0.34 -5.06
N GLU A 177 -20.66 0.89 -5.58
CA GLU A 177 -21.22 2.02 -4.84
C GLU A 177 -22.72 1.80 -4.62
N VAL A 178 -23.13 1.66 -3.35
CA VAL A 178 -24.54 1.45 -2.96
C VAL A 178 -25.22 2.77 -2.57
N TYR A 179 -24.45 3.75 -2.09
CA TYR A 179 -24.95 5.06 -1.65
C TYR A 179 -23.82 6.09 -1.62
N LYS A 180 -24.09 7.30 -2.12
CA LYS A 180 -23.22 8.48 -2.03
C LYS A 180 -24.07 9.71 -1.74
N ASN A 181 -23.64 10.52 -0.77
CA ASN A 181 -24.27 11.78 -0.43
C ASN A 181 -23.33 12.92 -0.86
N TYR A 182 -23.88 13.95 -1.52
CA TYR A 182 -23.15 15.12 -2.02
C TYR A 182 -23.47 16.35 -1.18
#